data_AF-A0A2A4TZ61-F1
#
_entry.id   AF-A0A2A4TZ61-F1
#
_cell.length_a   1.000
_cell.length_b   1.000
_cell.length_c   1.000
_cell.angle_alpha   90.00
_cell.angle_beta   90.00
_cell.angle_gamma   90.00
#
_symmetry.space_group_name_H-M   'P 1'
#
loop_
_entity.id
_entity.type
_entity.pdbx_description
1 polymer ?
#
loop_
_entity_poly.entity_id
_entity_poly.type
_entity_poly.pdbx_seq_one_letter_code
_entity_poly.pdbx_strand_id
1 'polypeptide(L)'
;MAILLLAATTAPASSQLVNEAKYFAEEEAFLQSFDLSDSRTGLSLLGGLQGTSMILKVKDWAGQTIGVFKPTSGNTLHSAEIAAYRLCRRLELPVCAPTVPKTIESEQLDQFAQLLEGIEFTPQKGERHAGHLAMKERFRRAMLDRLANVDSMDGAFKSWINPLILYQPLGSLADLKKRD
;
A
#
# COMPACT_ATOMS: atom_id res chain seq x y z
N MET A 1 -38.65 37.67 19.65
CA MET A 1 -37.33 37.05 19.38
C MET A 1 -37.62 35.64 18.88
N ALA A 2 -37.57 35.42 17.57
CA ALA A 2 -37.91 34.14 16.96
C ALA A 2 -36.67 33.26 16.88
N ILE A 3 -36.71 32.08 17.50
CA ILE A 3 -35.68 31.05 17.38
C ILE A 3 -35.93 30.34 16.05
N LEU A 4 -35.05 30.59 15.08
CA LEU A 4 -35.00 29.82 13.84
C LEU A 4 -34.39 28.44 14.18
N LEU A 5 -35.22 27.41 14.28
CA LEU A 5 -34.75 26.02 14.22
C LEU A 5 -34.36 25.73 12.77
N LEU A 6 -33.05 25.68 12.51
CA LEU A 6 -32.50 25.07 11.31
C LEU A 6 -32.78 23.56 11.40
N ALA A 7 -33.80 23.12 10.66
CA ALA A 7 -33.96 21.72 10.31
C ALA A 7 -32.74 21.30 9.49
N ALA A 8 -31.80 20.62 10.13
CA ALA A 8 -30.80 19.83 9.43
C ALA A 8 -31.56 18.77 8.64
N THR A 9 -31.56 18.89 7.31
CA THR A 9 -32.07 17.86 6.43
C THR A 9 -31.19 16.63 6.59
N THR A 10 -31.66 15.68 7.39
CA THR A 10 -31.09 14.34 7.46
C THR A 10 -31.33 13.65 6.13
N ALA A 11 -30.40 13.83 5.18
CA ALA A 11 -30.22 12.84 4.12
C ALA A 11 -29.97 11.49 4.81
N PRO A 12 -30.56 10.38 4.32
CA PRO A 12 -30.55 9.13 5.06
C PRO A 12 -29.11 8.60 5.09
N ALA A 13 -28.50 8.63 6.28
CA ALA A 13 -27.20 8.02 6.56
C ALA A 13 -27.15 6.54 6.09
N SER A 14 -28.30 5.87 5.96
CA SER A 14 -28.41 4.51 5.46
C SER A 14 -27.97 4.34 4.00
N SER A 15 -28.22 5.30 3.11
CA SER A 15 -27.90 5.15 1.69
C SER A 15 -26.40 5.22 1.40
N GLN A 16 -25.68 6.09 2.11
CA GLN A 16 -24.22 6.20 2.02
C GLN A 16 -23.52 5.00 2.64
N LEU A 17 -23.99 4.53 3.81
CA LEU A 17 -23.44 3.33 4.46
C LEU A 17 -23.67 2.06 3.64
N VAL A 18 -24.83 1.92 2.98
CA VAL A 18 -25.11 0.79 2.07
C VAL A 18 -24.20 0.82 0.84
N ASN A 19 -23.93 2.00 0.28
CA ASN A 19 -23.01 2.16 -0.84
C ASN A 19 -21.55 1.88 -0.44
N GLU A 20 -21.16 2.26 0.77
CA GLU A 20 -19.82 1.97 1.31
C GLU A 20 -19.63 0.47 1.56
N ALA A 21 -20.55 -0.18 2.27
CA ALA A 21 -20.48 -1.62 2.52
C ALA A 21 -20.42 -2.42 1.21
N LYS A 22 -21.20 -2.02 0.20
CA LYS A 22 -21.17 -2.59 -1.14
C LYS A 22 -19.81 -2.38 -1.82
N TYR A 23 -19.27 -1.17 -1.80
CA TYR A 23 -17.94 -0.87 -2.35
C TYR A 23 -16.85 -1.77 -1.76
N PHE A 24 -16.79 -1.90 -0.43
CA PHE A 24 -15.78 -2.74 0.22
C PHE A 24 -15.94 -4.23 -0.15
N ALA A 25 -17.18 -4.73 -0.21
CA ALA A 25 -17.43 -6.12 -0.61
C ALA A 25 -17.03 -6.39 -2.07
N GLU A 26 -17.36 -5.47 -2.99
CA GLU A 26 -17.00 -5.56 -4.41
C GLU A 26 -15.49 -5.47 -4.60
N GLU A 27 -14.81 -4.55 -3.93
CA GLU A 27 -13.36 -4.39 -4.03
C GLU A 27 -12.62 -5.59 -3.41
N GLU A 28 -13.06 -6.10 -2.25
CA GLU A 28 -12.49 -7.33 -1.68
C GLU A 28 -12.65 -8.52 -2.64
N ALA A 29 -13.82 -8.68 -3.25
CA ALA A 29 -14.07 -9.74 -4.22
C ALA A 29 -13.18 -9.58 -5.46
N PHE A 30 -13.03 -8.36 -5.98
CA PHE A 30 -12.10 -8.05 -7.07
C PHE A 30 -10.67 -8.44 -6.69
N LEU A 31 -10.15 -7.95 -5.57
CA LEU A 31 -8.77 -8.24 -5.11
C LEU A 31 -8.56 -9.73 -4.85
N GLN A 32 -9.56 -10.44 -4.31
CA GLN A 32 -9.50 -11.89 -4.10
C GLN A 32 -9.50 -12.66 -5.41
N SER A 33 -10.26 -12.22 -6.41
CA SER A 33 -10.34 -12.86 -7.73
C SER A 33 -9.16 -12.54 -8.64
N PHE A 34 -8.46 -11.42 -8.40
CA PHE A 34 -7.34 -11.01 -9.23
C PHE A 34 -6.19 -12.02 -9.13
N ASP A 35 -5.77 -12.56 -10.25
CA ASP A 35 -4.67 -13.51 -10.33
C ASP A 35 -3.33 -12.76 -10.41
N LEU A 36 -2.60 -12.75 -9.30
CA LEU A 36 -1.25 -12.17 -9.28
C LEU A 36 -0.27 -13.01 -10.10
N SER A 37 -0.59 -14.28 -10.37
CA SER A 37 0.26 -15.20 -11.12
C SER A 37 0.06 -15.14 -12.63
N ASP A 38 -0.91 -14.36 -13.12
CA ASP A 38 -1.08 -14.11 -14.55
C ASP A 38 0.15 -13.41 -15.13
N SER A 39 0.74 -13.97 -16.18
CA SER A 39 1.95 -13.42 -16.84
C SER A 39 1.75 -12.04 -17.46
N ARG A 40 0.50 -11.58 -17.63
CA ARG A 40 0.15 -10.22 -18.05
C ARG A 40 0.14 -9.23 -16.90
N THR A 41 0.17 -9.70 -15.65
CA THR A 41 0.24 -8.85 -14.47
C THR A 41 1.61 -8.18 -14.41
N GLY A 42 1.60 -6.84 -14.39
CA GLY A 42 2.84 -6.08 -14.30
C GLY A 42 3.24 -5.83 -12.85
N LEU A 43 4.50 -6.11 -12.49
CA LEU A 43 5.07 -5.73 -11.20
C LEU A 43 6.04 -4.56 -11.34
N SER A 44 6.03 -3.66 -10.37
CA SER A 44 7.06 -2.62 -10.22
C SER A 44 7.20 -2.21 -8.77
N LEU A 45 8.34 -1.68 -8.36
CA LEU A 45 8.51 -1.25 -6.96
C LEU A 45 7.77 0.07 -6.68
N LEU A 46 7.17 0.17 -5.50
CA LEU A 46 6.58 1.42 -5.03
C LEU A 46 7.68 2.42 -4.66
N GLY A 47 7.95 3.38 -5.58
CA GLY A 47 8.71 4.60 -5.35
C GLY A 47 10.08 4.39 -4.71
N GLY A 48 11.08 3.92 -5.49
CA GLY A 48 12.51 3.91 -5.12
C GLY A 48 12.88 3.31 -3.76
N LEU A 49 11.98 2.54 -3.13
CA LEU A 49 12.04 2.21 -1.71
C LEU A 49 12.28 3.44 -0.83
N GLN A 50 11.45 4.48 -0.92
CA GLN A 50 11.63 5.68 -0.09
C GLN A 50 11.64 5.36 1.42
N GLY A 51 10.96 4.28 1.83
CA GLY A 51 11.06 3.66 3.16
C GLY A 51 11.91 2.39 3.23
N THR A 52 11.76 1.62 4.31
CA THR A 52 12.44 0.33 4.53
C THR A 52 11.63 -0.88 4.09
N SER A 53 10.43 -0.65 3.58
CA SER A 53 9.48 -1.68 3.17
C SER A 53 9.65 -2.02 1.70
N MET A 54 9.67 -3.31 1.37
CA MET A 54 9.69 -3.80 -0.01
C MET A 54 8.24 -3.96 -0.46
N ILE A 55 7.73 -3.00 -1.24
CA ILE A 55 6.34 -2.95 -1.66
C ILE A 55 6.29 -3.01 -3.18
N LEU A 56 5.49 -3.93 -3.71
CA LEU A 56 5.23 -4.08 -5.13
C LEU A 56 3.94 -3.36 -5.52
N LYS A 57 3.99 -2.49 -6.52
CA LYS A 57 2.82 -2.09 -7.30
C LYS A 57 2.45 -3.25 -8.22
N VAL A 58 1.17 -3.60 -8.20
CA VAL A 58 0.55 -4.56 -9.12
C VAL A 58 -0.19 -3.78 -10.17
N LYS A 59 0.06 -4.10 -11.43
CA LYS A 59 -0.56 -3.49 -12.60
C LYS A 59 -1.40 -4.52 -13.36
N ASP A 60 -2.53 -4.09 -13.87
CA ASP A 60 -3.33 -4.90 -14.78
C ASP A 60 -2.70 -5.00 -16.18
N TRP A 61 -3.40 -5.71 -17.07
CA TRP A 61 -3.02 -5.90 -18.48
C TRP A 61 -2.99 -4.60 -19.30
N ALA A 62 -3.61 -3.52 -18.83
CA ALA A 62 -3.54 -2.20 -19.44
C ALA A 62 -2.39 -1.35 -18.88
N GLY A 63 -1.62 -1.88 -17.92
CA GLY A 63 -0.54 -1.18 -17.24
C GLY A 63 -1.02 -0.22 -16.14
N GLN A 64 -2.32 -0.20 -15.82
CA GLN A 64 -2.87 0.60 -14.74
C GLN A 64 -2.54 -0.04 -13.39
N THR A 65 -2.11 0.75 -12.41
CA THR A 65 -1.88 0.25 -11.05
C THR A 65 -3.23 -0.03 -10.39
N ILE A 66 -3.46 -1.28 -10.01
CA ILE A 66 -4.69 -1.75 -9.36
C ILE A 66 -4.53 -1.94 -7.86
N GLY A 67 -3.28 -2.10 -7.39
CA GLY A 67 -3.00 -2.32 -5.99
C GLY A 67 -1.54 -2.33 -5.65
N VAL A 68 -1.27 -2.58 -4.37
CA VAL A 68 0.06 -2.88 -3.87
C VAL A 68 0.06 -4.21 -3.14
N PHE A 69 1.05 -5.03 -3.47
CA PHE A 69 1.36 -6.25 -2.74
C PHE A 69 2.47 -5.94 -1.72
N LYS A 70 2.19 -6.24 -0.45
CA LYS A 70 3.08 -5.99 0.68
C LYS A 70 3.46 -7.31 1.35
N PRO A 71 4.60 -7.91 1.01
CA PRO A 71 5.14 -9.04 1.77
C PRO A 71 5.64 -8.56 3.14
N THR A 72 5.86 -9.52 4.05
CA THR A 72 6.65 -9.23 5.25
C THR A 72 8.07 -8.85 4.85
N SER A 73 8.45 -7.59 5.09
CA SER A 73 9.73 -7.02 4.66
C SER A 73 10.18 -5.89 5.60
N GLY A 74 11.41 -5.97 6.10
CA GLY A 74 11.95 -4.98 7.03
C GLY A 74 11.04 -4.79 8.25
N ASN A 75 10.46 -3.58 8.38
CA ASN A 75 9.54 -3.23 9.47
C ASN A 75 8.06 -3.44 9.12
N THR A 76 7.75 -3.96 7.94
CA THR A 76 6.38 -4.20 7.49
C THR A 76 6.02 -5.67 7.68
N LEU A 77 4.94 -5.92 8.42
CA LEU A 77 4.33 -7.23 8.55
C LEU A 77 3.03 -7.24 7.75
N HIS A 78 2.89 -8.17 6.80
CA HIS A 78 1.68 -8.25 5.99
C HIS A 78 0.44 -8.56 6.84
N SER A 79 0.58 -9.38 7.88
CA SER A 79 -0.48 -9.71 8.82
C SER A 79 -1.00 -8.48 9.56
N ALA A 80 -0.15 -7.50 9.85
CA ALA A 80 -0.54 -6.25 10.49
C ALA A 80 -1.38 -5.36 9.54
N GLU A 81 -1.07 -5.35 8.24
CA GLU A 81 -1.87 -4.62 7.24
C GLU A 81 -3.28 -5.23 7.12
N ILE A 82 -3.38 -6.57 7.10
CA ILE A 82 -4.67 -7.28 7.08
C ILE A 82 -5.45 -7.05 8.37
N ALA A 83 -4.80 -7.14 9.52
CA ALA A 83 -5.43 -6.91 10.82
C ALA A 83 -5.93 -5.46 10.97
N ALA A 84 -5.13 -4.49 10.53
CA ALA A 84 -5.52 -3.07 10.53
C ALA A 84 -6.75 -2.85 9.65
N TYR A 85 -6.78 -3.42 8.44
CA TYR A 85 -7.94 -3.34 7.57
C TYR A 85 -9.20 -3.96 8.22
N ARG A 86 -9.10 -5.19 8.74
CA ARG A 86 -10.22 -5.86 9.40
C ARG A 86 -10.74 -5.08 10.62
N LEU A 87 -9.84 -4.47 11.39
CA LEU A 87 -10.21 -3.61 12.51
C LEU A 87 -10.94 -2.35 12.03
N CYS A 88 -10.44 -1.68 11.00
CA CYS A 88 -11.11 -0.53 10.40
C CYS A 88 -12.51 -0.89 9.90
N ARG A 89 -12.69 -2.04 9.24
CA ARG A 89 -14.01 -2.53 8.83
C ARG A 89 -14.93 -2.81 10.01
N ARG A 90 -14.40 -3.43 11.07
CA ARG A 90 -15.18 -3.75 12.28
C ARG A 90 -15.66 -2.51 13.02
N LEU A 91 -14.88 -1.43 12.96
CA LEU A 91 -15.14 -0.14 13.58
C LEU A 91 -15.84 0.85 12.65
N GLU A 92 -16.18 0.45 11.43
CA GLU A 92 -16.83 1.30 10.41
C GLU A 92 -16.06 2.60 10.15
N LEU A 93 -14.72 2.51 10.10
CA LEU A 93 -13.85 3.66 9.85
C LEU A 93 -13.74 3.93 8.33
N PRO A 94 -13.95 5.19 7.88
CA PRO A 94 -13.98 5.54 6.46
C PRO A 94 -12.59 5.70 5.82
N VAL A 95 -11.52 5.29 6.51
CA VAL A 95 -10.12 5.64 6.17
C VAL A 95 -9.25 4.45 5.75
N CYS A 96 -9.84 3.28 5.50
CA CYS A 96 -9.08 2.08 5.15
C CYS A 96 -9.25 1.71 3.68
N ALA A 97 -8.14 1.32 3.03
CA ALA A 97 -8.23 0.71 1.71
C ALA A 97 -8.53 -0.78 1.85
N PRO A 98 -9.41 -1.35 1.00
CA PRO A 98 -9.62 -2.78 0.87
C PRO A 98 -8.29 -3.54 0.82
N THR A 99 -8.13 -4.54 1.69
CA THR A 99 -6.89 -5.30 1.83
C THR A 99 -7.22 -6.77 2.07
N VAL A 100 -6.65 -7.65 1.26
CA VAL A 100 -6.89 -9.10 1.33
C VAL A 100 -5.56 -9.86 1.45
N PRO A 101 -5.52 -11.03 2.11
CA PRO A 101 -4.37 -11.91 2.02
C PRO A 101 -4.21 -12.41 0.59
N LYS A 102 -2.98 -12.40 0.07
CA LYS A 102 -2.61 -12.99 -1.21
C LYS A 102 -1.24 -13.64 -1.10
N THR A 103 -1.02 -14.60 -1.98
CA THR A 103 0.25 -15.27 -2.15
C THR A 103 0.70 -15.05 -3.59
N ILE A 104 1.99 -14.77 -3.79
CA ILE A 104 2.63 -14.76 -5.11
C ILE A 104 3.51 -16.00 -5.24
N GLU A 105 3.62 -16.55 -6.45
CA GLU A 105 4.33 -17.81 -6.75
C GLU A 105 5.63 -17.56 -7.55
N SER A 106 6.40 -18.63 -7.79
CA SER A 106 7.79 -18.61 -8.27
C SER A 106 8.07 -17.63 -9.41
N GLU A 107 7.26 -17.58 -10.47
CA GLU A 107 7.52 -16.66 -11.60
C GLU A 107 7.48 -15.18 -11.19
N GLN A 108 6.53 -14.81 -10.33
CA GLN A 108 6.42 -13.46 -9.79
C GLN A 108 7.50 -13.17 -8.74
N LEU A 109 7.96 -14.20 -8.01
CA LEU A 109 9.10 -14.09 -7.11
C LEU A 109 10.39 -13.78 -7.88
N ASP A 110 10.60 -14.41 -9.04
CA ASP A 110 11.74 -14.13 -9.92
C ASP A 110 11.70 -12.69 -10.44
N GLN A 111 10.52 -12.23 -10.89
CA GLN A 111 10.35 -10.83 -11.29
C GLN A 111 10.62 -9.86 -10.13
N PHE A 112 10.19 -10.21 -8.92
CA PHE A 112 10.46 -9.41 -7.73
C PHE A 112 11.95 -9.37 -7.40
N ALA A 113 12.65 -10.50 -7.47
CA ALA A 113 14.10 -10.57 -7.26
C ALA A 113 14.84 -9.67 -8.26
N GLN A 114 14.52 -9.77 -9.55
CA GLN A 114 15.10 -8.92 -10.61
C GLN A 114 14.87 -7.43 -10.35
N LEU A 115 13.65 -7.06 -9.93
CA LEU A 115 13.34 -5.68 -9.56
C LEU A 115 14.18 -5.19 -8.37
N LEU A 116 14.43 -6.04 -7.37
CA LEU A 116 15.24 -5.71 -6.19
C LEU A 116 16.75 -5.67 -6.50
N GLU A 117 17.23 -6.50 -7.42
CA GLU A 117 18.63 -6.49 -7.87
C GLU A 117 18.97 -5.20 -8.62
N GLY A 118 18.02 -4.68 -9.41
CA GLY A 118 18.18 -3.42 -10.15
C GLY A 118 18.14 -2.15 -9.29
N ILE A 119 18.03 -2.25 -7.97
CA ILE A 119 17.98 -1.08 -7.08
C ILE A 119 19.38 -0.59 -6.77
N GLU A 120 19.63 0.67 -7.13
CA GLU A 120 20.80 1.42 -6.67
C GLU A 120 20.41 2.43 -5.60
N PHE A 121 21.04 2.31 -4.43
CA PHE A 121 20.87 3.28 -3.35
C PHE A 121 21.85 4.44 -3.50
N THR A 122 21.40 5.57 -4.03
CA THR A 122 22.25 6.76 -4.19
C THR A 122 22.56 7.43 -2.84
N PRO A 123 23.85 7.66 -2.49
CA PRO A 123 24.22 8.39 -1.29
C PRO A 123 23.73 9.84 -1.33
N GLN A 124 22.91 10.24 -0.35
CA GLN A 124 22.65 11.65 -0.07
C GLN A 124 23.54 12.10 1.10
N LYS A 125 24.04 13.35 1.09
CA LYS A 125 25.02 13.82 2.07
C LYS A 125 24.45 13.87 3.50
N GLY A 126 25.19 13.32 4.47
CA GLY A 126 24.94 13.42 5.92
C GLY A 126 24.88 12.06 6.65
N GLU A 127 25.30 12.02 7.92
CA GLU A 127 25.42 10.78 8.71
C GLU A 127 24.10 10.02 8.89
N ARG A 128 22.97 10.74 9.08
CA ARG A 128 21.63 10.12 9.15
C ARG A 128 21.23 9.41 7.86
N HIS A 129 21.77 9.83 6.71
CA HIS A 129 21.50 9.20 5.43
C HIS A 129 22.31 7.92 5.28
N ALA A 130 23.56 7.88 5.74
CA ALA A 130 24.40 6.68 5.72
C ALA A 130 23.75 5.51 6.49
N GLY A 131 23.24 5.76 7.71
CA GLY A 131 22.56 4.73 8.51
C GLY A 131 21.26 4.23 7.86
N HIS A 132 20.47 5.14 7.26
CA HIS A 132 19.25 4.76 6.55
C HIS A 132 19.56 3.91 5.30
N LEU A 133 20.58 4.27 4.53
CA LEU A 133 20.98 3.49 3.35
C LEU A 133 21.48 2.09 3.72
N ALA A 134 22.28 1.96 4.78
CA ALA A 134 22.72 0.66 5.28
C ALA A 134 21.53 -0.21 5.71
N MET A 135 20.51 0.39 6.34
CA MET A 135 19.28 -0.32 6.71
C MET A 135 18.48 -0.79 5.49
N LYS A 136 18.33 0.06 4.46
CA LYS A 136 17.66 -0.32 3.21
C LYS A 136 18.38 -1.46 2.50
N GLU A 137 19.70 -1.39 2.41
CA GLU A 137 20.50 -2.46 1.82
C GLU A 137 20.39 -3.77 2.60
N ARG A 138 20.41 -3.70 3.94
CA ARG A 138 20.19 -4.88 4.79
C ARG A 138 18.85 -5.54 4.50
N PHE A 139 17.78 -4.76 4.39
CA PHE A 139 16.45 -5.31 4.10
C PHE A 139 16.31 -5.80 2.67
N ARG A 140 16.96 -5.15 1.70
CA ARG A 140 17.02 -5.63 0.31
C ARG A 140 17.69 -7.00 0.25
N ARG A 141 18.86 -7.16 0.88
CA ARG A 141 19.57 -8.45 0.96
C ARG A 141 18.75 -9.52 1.65
N ALA A 142 18.19 -9.22 2.82
CA ALA A 142 17.36 -10.17 3.54
C ALA A 142 16.13 -10.61 2.73
N MET A 143 15.57 -9.73 1.89
CA MET A 143 14.49 -10.10 0.99
C MET A 143 14.98 -10.97 -0.17
N LEU A 144 16.10 -10.63 -0.81
CA LEU A 144 16.71 -11.46 -1.86
C LEU A 144 17.04 -12.86 -1.34
N ASP A 145 17.63 -12.96 -0.16
CA ASP A 145 17.92 -14.24 0.50
C ASP A 145 16.63 -15.03 0.73
N ARG A 146 15.55 -14.37 1.15
CA ARG A 146 14.26 -15.03 1.33
C ARG A 146 13.68 -15.53 0.00
N LEU A 147 13.68 -14.69 -1.02
CA LEU A 147 13.17 -15.01 -2.36
C LEU A 147 13.89 -16.22 -2.96
N ALA A 148 15.20 -16.33 -2.75
CA ALA A 148 15.99 -17.46 -3.23
C ALA A 148 15.66 -18.81 -2.55
N ASN A 149 14.92 -18.81 -1.44
CA ASN A 149 14.65 -20.00 -0.62
C ASN A 149 13.16 -20.34 -0.50
N VAL A 150 12.28 -19.67 -1.26
CA VAL A 150 10.83 -19.90 -1.21
C VAL A 150 10.22 -20.02 -2.60
N ASP A 151 9.26 -20.92 -2.76
CA ASP A 151 8.48 -21.06 -4.01
C ASP A 151 7.20 -20.20 -4.00
N SER A 152 6.84 -19.66 -2.83
CA SER A 152 5.71 -18.77 -2.67
C SER A 152 5.94 -17.79 -1.53
N MET A 153 5.25 -16.64 -1.59
CA MET A 153 5.34 -15.61 -0.56
C MET A 153 3.99 -15.00 -0.24
N ASP A 154 3.62 -15.05 1.03
CA ASP A 154 2.44 -14.38 1.54
C ASP A 154 2.64 -12.87 1.67
N GLY A 155 1.58 -12.13 1.37
CA GLY A 155 1.51 -10.70 1.52
C GLY A 155 0.10 -10.19 1.67
N ALA A 156 0.01 -8.89 1.89
CA ALA A 156 -1.23 -8.14 1.91
C ALA A 156 -1.39 -7.47 0.54
N PHE A 157 -2.46 -7.82 -0.17
CA PHE A 157 -2.82 -7.16 -1.42
C PHE A 157 -3.86 -6.08 -1.13
N LYS A 158 -3.47 -4.83 -1.33
CA LYS A 158 -4.23 -3.65 -0.95
C LYS A 158 -4.62 -2.88 -2.20
N SER A 159 -5.89 -2.51 -2.32
CA SER A 159 -6.40 -1.73 -3.45
C SER A 159 -5.62 -0.42 -3.63
N TRP A 160 -5.38 -0.06 -4.89
CA TRP A 160 -4.76 1.19 -5.25
C TRP A 160 -5.80 2.30 -5.15
N ILE A 161 -5.71 3.06 -4.06
CA ILE A 161 -6.47 4.31 -3.95
C ILE A 161 -5.69 5.38 -4.70
N ASN A 162 -6.16 5.72 -5.91
CA ASN A 162 -5.75 6.94 -6.61
C ASN A 162 -5.87 8.12 -5.63
N PRO A 163 -4.88 8.99 -5.59
CA PRO A 163 -4.41 9.55 -4.33
C PRO A 163 -5.50 10.24 -3.49
N LEU A 164 -5.93 9.55 -2.43
CA LEU A 164 -5.91 10.17 -1.10
C LEU A 164 -4.44 10.34 -0.71
N ILE A 165 -3.81 11.34 -1.34
CA ILE A 165 -2.59 12.01 -0.88
C ILE A 165 -2.99 12.67 0.45
N LEU A 166 -3.00 11.88 1.53
CA LEU A 166 -2.52 12.37 2.83
C LEU A 166 -0.98 12.32 2.90
N TYR A 167 -0.34 12.22 1.73
CA TYR A 167 1.08 12.41 1.49
C TYR A 167 1.32 13.58 0.51
N GLN A 168 0.52 14.64 0.60
CA GLN A 168 1.15 15.93 0.40
C GLN A 168 2.03 16.02 1.65
N PRO A 169 3.37 16.15 1.53
CA PRO A 169 4.09 16.65 2.70
C PRO A 169 3.31 17.89 3.13
N LEU A 170 2.92 17.96 4.41
CA LEU A 170 2.31 19.13 5.01
C LEU A 170 3.30 20.30 4.85
N GLY A 171 3.39 20.86 3.64
CA GLY A 171 4.52 21.65 3.16
C GLY A 171 5.88 20.93 3.31
N SER A 172 6.90 21.45 2.64
CA SER A 172 8.21 21.41 3.28
C SER A 172 8.17 22.30 4.53
N LEU A 173 9.05 22.09 5.52
CA LEU A 173 9.18 23.02 6.66
C LEU A 173 9.47 24.46 6.19
N ALA A 174 10.03 24.61 4.98
CA ALA A 174 10.26 25.90 4.33
C ALA A 174 8.98 26.55 3.79
N ASP A 175 7.95 25.78 3.45
CA ASP A 175 6.65 26.31 3.01
C ASP A 175 5.74 26.67 4.19
N LEU A 176 5.92 26.00 5.34
CA LEU A 176 5.26 26.35 6.61
C LEU A 176 5.77 27.68 7.18
N LYS A 177 7.06 28.01 7.02
CA LYS A 177 7.67 29.27 7.49
C LYS A 177 7.40 30.50 6.62
N LYS A 178 6.77 30.35 5.46
CA LYS A 178 6.41 31.46 4.57
C LYS A 178 5.02 32.05 4.88
N ARG A 179 4.33 31.51 5.90
CA ARG A 179 2.99 31.96 6.31
C ARG A 179 2.99 32.73 7.65
N ASP A 180 4.16 33.13 8.13
CA ASP A 180 4.33 34.11 9.21
C ASP A 180 4.81 35.45 8.62
#